data_AF-A0A2D7N864-F1
#
_entry.id   AF-A0A2D7N864-F1
#
_cell.length_a   1.000
_cell.length_b   1.000
_cell.length_c   1.000
_cell.angle_alpha   90.00
_cell.angle_beta   90.00
_cell.angle_gamma   90.00
#
_symmetry.space_group_name_H-M   'P 1'
#
loop_
_entity.id
_entity.type
_entity.pdbx_description
1 polymer ?
#
loop_
_entity_poly.entity_id
_entity_poly.type
_entity_poly.pdbx_seq_one_letter_code
_entity_poly.pdbx_strand_id
1 'polypeptide(L)'
;MNKYLITFLFLNILFSELNENKIRNRNIQHFVYRQNTNVITNNNRNEEELIQFIQSTIETHQIPGLSISIVKDQYIIWEKQFGYANINDEIQVDENTMFILSSISKTITVTALMQLYEQNMFELDDDINNYLPFDVIHPTYPNTQITFKMLLSHTSGIKDNWNIMTYYNSDSPLSLNYYLEQYLTPEGSFYNSNLNFTNSNPGTNHTYTNNGAALIGLLVEEISNQSFSNYCNENIFEPLSMENTFWYLSEINNLNQVALPYQLTGGNGDSCFIIGCGIYDQNNPCFCDSECIYYDDCCSDYNEICGEDGTGSDPENLTEYENYGYSDYPSGQLRTSSNNLAKFMGAYMNGGTYNGVNILNSQTIELIKTIHYPTINSMQGLMWYYKNQNGRILFGHNGGDLGSLTEMFISFSDTIGIVLLSNSNNYNAMIQIENALLEFTEETNFIIIGDINLDSIINILDVILIINIIIDNQSFTNLADLNQDGLINIIDILQLINLILD
;
A
#
# COMPACT_ATOMS: atom_id res chain seq x y z
N MET A 1 -39.28 69.62 28.21
CA MET A 1 -38.37 69.87 27.07
C MET A 1 -38.74 68.86 26.00
N ASN A 2 -39.58 69.24 25.03
CA ASN A 2 -39.15 69.79 23.73
C ASN A 2 -38.30 68.76 22.97
N LYS A 3 -38.61 68.32 21.75
CA LYS A 3 -39.61 68.73 20.74
C LYS A 3 -39.20 67.93 19.48
N TYR A 4 -39.98 66.96 18.97
CA TYR A 4 -40.71 66.96 17.69
C TYR A 4 -40.62 65.49 17.21
N LEU A 5 -41.66 64.69 16.94
CA LEU A 5 -43.02 64.93 16.46
C LEU A 5 -43.04 65.85 15.24
N ILE A 6 -42.96 65.28 14.04
CA ILE A 6 -43.70 65.72 12.86
C ILE A 6 -43.89 64.48 11.96
N THR A 7 -45.16 64.05 11.87
CA THR A 7 -45.87 63.32 10.79
C THR A 7 -45.29 61.96 10.33
N PHE A 8 -45.92 60.79 10.48
CA PHE A 8 -47.33 60.38 10.51
C PHE A 8 -48.22 61.02 9.43
N LEU A 9 -48.68 60.16 8.51
CA LEU A 9 -49.90 60.30 7.69
C LEU A 9 -49.95 61.47 6.69
N PHE A 10 -49.70 61.17 5.43
CA PHE A 10 -50.68 61.46 4.37
C PHE A 10 -50.73 60.23 3.46
N LEU A 11 -51.75 59.40 3.64
CA LEU A 11 -52.79 59.14 2.64
C LEU A 11 -52.19 58.69 1.30
N ASN A 12 -52.22 57.38 1.04
CA ASN A 12 -53.33 56.78 0.29
C ASN A 12 -53.84 57.65 -0.86
N ILE A 13 -53.55 57.18 -2.07
CA ILE A 13 -54.49 57.15 -3.18
C ILE A 13 -54.80 58.53 -3.77
N LEU A 14 -54.00 58.92 -4.74
CA LEU A 14 -54.50 59.43 -6.01
C LEU A 14 -53.82 58.57 -7.09
N PHE A 15 -54.52 57.54 -7.55
CA PHE A 15 -55.23 57.56 -8.84
C PHE A 15 -54.21 57.82 -9.97
N SER A 16 -53.72 56.75 -10.58
CA SER A 16 -54.36 56.07 -11.72
C SER A 16 -53.91 56.71 -13.02
N GLU A 17 -53.48 55.84 -13.95
CA GLU A 17 -53.28 56.16 -15.36
C GLU A 17 -52.09 57.11 -15.57
N LEU A 18 -50.97 56.67 -16.15
CA LEU A 18 -50.91 56.27 -17.55
C LEU A 18 -49.65 55.42 -17.79
N ASN A 19 -49.89 54.26 -18.41
CA ASN A 19 -49.09 53.68 -19.49
C ASN A 19 -47.93 54.56 -19.99
N GLU A 20 -46.69 54.04 -19.94
CA GLU A 20 -46.06 53.46 -21.14
C GLU A 20 -44.68 52.84 -20.82
N ASN A 21 -44.55 51.56 -21.18
CA ASN A 21 -43.35 50.95 -21.75
C ASN A 21 -42.02 51.00 -20.96
N LYS A 22 -41.75 49.97 -20.16
CA LYS A 22 -40.86 48.85 -20.58
C LYS A 22 -40.69 47.79 -19.48
N ILE A 23 -41.24 46.60 -19.79
CA ILE A 23 -40.64 45.26 -19.61
C ILE A 23 -40.44 44.82 -18.13
N ARG A 24 -41.43 44.18 -17.47
CA ARG A 24 -41.78 42.72 -17.46
C ARG A 24 -40.55 41.80 -17.32
N ASN A 25 -40.45 40.82 -16.43
CA ASN A 25 -41.29 40.30 -15.36
C ASN A 25 -40.40 39.33 -14.57
N ARG A 26 -40.22 39.52 -13.25
CA ARG A 26 -39.87 38.45 -12.31
C ARG A 26 -41.05 38.34 -11.34
N ASN A 27 -41.92 37.35 -11.55
CA ASN A 27 -42.95 36.87 -10.60
C ASN A 27 -42.70 35.36 -10.45
N ILE A 28 -42.34 34.87 -9.26
CA ILE A 28 -43.21 34.44 -8.16
C ILE A 28 -44.12 33.26 -8.55
N GLN A 29 -43.76 32.12 -7.94
CA GLN A 29 -44.53 30.93 -7.57
C GLN A 29 -45.24 30.11 -8.66
N HIS A 30 -44.68 28.93 -8.92
CA HIS A 30 -45.48 27.71 -8.98
C HIS A 30 -44.80 26.62 -8.14
N PHE A 31 -45.47 26.25 -7.04
CA PHE A 31 -45.29 24.99 -6.35
C PHE A 31 -45.64 23.89 -7.37
N VAL A 32 -44.64 23.21 -7.91
CA VAL A 32 -44.82 21.96 -8.66
C VAL A 32 -44.06 20.90 -7.89
N TYR A 33 -44.84 20.00 -7.32
CA TYR A 33 -44.43 18.67 -6.88
C TYR A 33 -43.67 18.02 -8.03
N ARG A 34 -42.34 18.02 -7.99
CA ARG A 34 -41.52 17.18 -8.86
C ARG A 34 -41.00 16.05 -8.00
N GLN A 35 -41.45 14.87 -8.38
CA GLN A 35 -41.26 13.59 -7.72
C GLN A 35 -39.81 13.36 -7.34
N ASN A 36 -39.63 12.69 -6.21
CA ASN A 36 -38.44 11.93 -5.86
C ASN A 36 -37.92 11.19 -7.10
N THR A 37 -36.89 11.74 -7.74
CA THR A 37 -35.86 10.87 -8.26
C THR A 37 -35.04 10.49 -7.04
N ASN A 38 -35.49 9.44 -6.36
CA ASN A 38 -34.56 8.60 -5.64
C ASN A 38 -33.55 8.18 -6.71
N VAL A 39 -32.42 8.88 -6.79
CA VAL A 39 -31.20 8.25 -7.26
C VAL A 39 -30.99 7.18 -6.21
N ILE A 40 -31.46 5.97 -6.52
CA ILE A 40 -31.00 4.77 -5.84
C ILE A 40 -29.53 4.73 -6.23
N THR A 41 -28.70 5.36 -5.41
CA THR A 41 -27.28 5.04 -5.39
C THR A 41 -27.24 3.60 -4.94
N ASN A 42 -27.09 2.67 -5.88
CA ASN A 42 -26.67 1.30 -5.56
C ASN A 42 -25.27 1.43 -4.94
N ASN A 43 -25.21 1.72 -3.64
CA ASN A 43 -23.98 1.86 -2.86
C ASN A 43 -23.49 0.50 -2.37
N ASN A 44 -23.61 -0.51 -3.20
CA ASN A 44 -22.94 -1.78 -2.96
C ASN A 44 -22.10 -2.01 -4.21
N ARG A 45 -20.82 -1.65 -4.17
CA ARG A 45 -19.89 -2.25 -5.14
C ARG A 45 -19.98 -3.76 -4.92
N ASN A 46 -20.53 -4.50 -5.89
CA ASN A 46 -20.36 -5.94 -5.90
C ASN A 46 -18.91 -6.25 -6.35
N GLU A 47 -18.39 -7.43 -6.03
CA GLU A 47 -16.99 -7.79 -6.33
C GLU A 47 -16.63 -7.58 -7.81
N GLU A 48 -17.59 -7.78 -8.72
CA GLU A 48 -17.43 -7.57 -10.16
C GLU A 48 -17.12 -6.09 -10.51
N GLU A 49 -17.82 -5.13 -9.90
CA GLU A 49 -17.54 -3.70 -10.08
C GLU A 49 -16.14 -3.32 -9.57
N LEU A 50 -15.70 -3.89 -8.44
CA LEU A 50 -14.34 -3.68 -7.93
C LEU A 50 -13.29 -4.24 -8.90
N ILE A 51 -13.50 -5.46 -9.42
CA ILE A 51 -12.60 -6.08 -10.40
C ILE A 51 -12.52 -5.25 -11.68
N GLN A 52 -13.66 -4.78 -12.20
CA GLN A 52 -13.70 -3.91 -13.39
C GLN A 52 -12.98 -2.59 -13.14
N PHE A 53 -13.14 -1.99 -11.96
CA PHE A 53 -12.41 -0.78 -11.57
C PHE A 53 -10.89 -1.01 -11.53
N ILE A 54 -10.45 -2.13 -10.93
CA ILE A 54 -9.02 -2.47 -10.87
C ILE A 54 -8.46 -2.70 -12.27
N GLN A 55 -9.15 -3.48 -13.12
CA GLN A 55 -8.75 -3.73 -14.51
C GLN A 55 -8.63 -2.43 -15.29
N SER A 56 -9.64 -1.56 -15.23
CA SER A 56 -9.60 -0.25 -15.87
C SER A 56 -8.45 0.60 -15.34
N THR A 57 -8.18 0.57 -14.03
CA THR A 57 -7.07 1.33 -13.44
C THR A 57 -5.73 0.82 -13.94
N ILE A 58 -5.53 -0.50 -13.98
CA ILE A 58 -4.31 -1.15 -14.49
C ILE A 58 -4.09 -0.81 -15.96
N GLU A 59 -5.14 -0.88 -16.79
CA GLU A 59 -5.08 -0.53 -18.22
C GLU A 59 -4.74 0.95 -18.42
N THR A 60 -5.46 1.87 -17.76
CA THR A 60 -5.24 3.32 -17.86
C THR A 60 -3.84 3.73 -17.39
N HIS A 61 -3.32 3.09 -16.34
CA HIS A 61 -2.03 3.43 -15.75
C HIS A 61 -0.89 2.56 -16.27
N GLN A 62 -1.15 1.70 -17.27
CA GLN A 62 -0.20 0.74 -17.84
C GLN A 62 0.58 -0.02 -16.77
N ILE A 63 -0.13 -0.55 -15.78
CA ILE A 63 0.46 -1.44 -14.78
C ILE A 63 0.65 -2.81 -15.45
N PRO A 64 1.88 -3.32 -15.61
CA PRO A 64 2.04 -4.59 -16.29
C PRO A 64 1.41 -5.73 -15.52
N GLY A 65 1.67 -5.81 -14.22
CA GLY A 65 1.18 -6.85 -13.33
C GLY A 65 0.89 -6.33 -11.93
N LEU A 66 -0.10 -6.96 -11.30
CA LEU A 66 -0.55 -6.66 -9.95
C LEU A 66 -1.01 -7.94 -9.25
N SER A 67 -0.60 -8.10 -8.00
CA SER A 67 -1.09 -9.15 -7.10
C SER A 67 -1.62 -8.54 -5.81
N ILE A 68 -2.83 -8.94 -5.40
CA ILE A 68 -3.54 -8.38 -4.26
C ILE A 68 -3.94 -9.48 -3.29
N SER A 69 -3.77 -9.22 -2.00
CA SER A 69 -4.38 -10.02 -0.92
C SER A 69 -5.03 -9.10 0.12
N ILE A 70 -6.21 -9.47 0.59
CA ILE A 70 -6.89 -8.82 1.71
C ILE A 70 -6.94 -9.80 2.88
N VAL A 71 -6.51 -9.32 4.04
CA VAL A 71 -6.53 -10.05 5.30
C VAL A 71 -7.61 -9.47 6.19
N LYS A 72 -8.41 -10.32 6.82
CA LYS A 72 -9.30 -9.94 7.91
C LYS A 72 -8.99 -10.78 9.13
N ASP A 73 -8.82 -10.10 10.26
CA ASP A 73 -8.26 -10.67 11.49
C ASP A 73 -6.86 -11.27 11.26
N GLN A 74 -6.78 -12.53 10.84
CA GLN A 74 -5.53 -13.20 10.49
C GLN A 74 -5.63 -14.04 9.20
N TYR A 75 -6.78 -14.04 8.51
CA TYR A 75 -7.01 -14.91 7.37
C TYR A 75 -7.05 -14.11 6.08
N ILE A 76 -6.47 -14.68 5.03
CA ILE A 76 -6.64 -14.17 3.67
C ILE A 76 -8.08 -14.47 3.28
N ILE A 77 -8.87 -13.44 3.01
CA ILE A 77 -10.30 -13.56 2.69
C ILE A 77 -10.60 -13.20 1.24
N TRP A 78 -9.64 -12.60 0.54
CA TRP A 78 -9.75 -12.24 -0.87
C TRP A 78 -8.37 -12.10 -1.50
N GLU A 79 -8.24 -12.62 -2.71
CA GLU A 79 -7.04 -12.51 -3.51
C GLU A 79 -7.41 -12.41 -4.99
N LYS A 80 -6.64 -11.60 -5.73
CA LYS A 80 -6.73 -11.50 -7.19
C LYS A 80 -5.39 -11.12 -7.78
N GLN A 81 -5.17 -11.58 -9.02
CA GLN A 81 -3.99 -11.29 -9.81
C GLN A 81 -4.41 -10.77 -11.18
N PHE A 82 -3.60 -9.86 -11.71
CA PHE A 82 -3.88 -9.16 -12.95
C PHE A 82 -2.60 -8.99 -13.76
N GLY A 83 -2.74 -9.08 -15.09
CA GLY A 83 -1.68 -8.74 -16.02
C GLY A 83 -0.50 -9.72 -16.03
N TYR A 84 0.68 -9.20 -16.34
CA TYR A 84 1.88 -9.95 -16.69
C TYR A 84 3.00 -9.74 -15.67
N ALA A 85 3.57 -10.85 -15.19
CA ALA A 85 4.85 -10.87 -14.49
C ALA A 85 6.00 -10.55 -15.46
N ASN A 86 5.87 -10.95 -16.73
CA ASN A 86 6.79 -10.63 -17.82
C ASN A 86 5.98 -10.46 -19.11
N ILE A 87 6.01 -9.25 -19.67
CA ILE A 87 5.24 -8.88 -20.87
C ILE A 87 5.77 -9.63 -22.10
N ASN A 88 7.10 -9.63 -22.29
CA ASN A 88 7.75 -10.16 -23.49
C ASN A 88 7.57 -11.68 -23.63
N ASP A 89 7.61 -12.41 -22.52
CA ASP A 89 7.41 -13.86 -22.48
C ASP A 89 5.95 -14.27 -22.23
N GLU A 90 5.02 -13.30 -22.19
CA GLU A 90 3.58 -13.50 -21.93
C GLU A 90 3.27 -14.27 -20.62
N ILE A 91 4.11 -14.11 -19.59
CA ILE A 91 3.94 -14.78 -18.30
C ILE A 91 2.93 -13.98 -17.48
N GLN A 92 1.77 -14.57 -17.20
CA GLN A 92 0.74 -13.98 -16.33
C GLN A 92 1.20 -13.90 -14.87
N VAL A 93 0.71 -12.91 -14.14
CA VAL A 93 0.78 -12.91 -12.67
C VAL A 93 -0.16 -13.98 -12.13
N ASP A 94 0.35 -14.81 -11.23
CA ASP A 94 -0.39 -15.82 -10.48
C ASP A 94 -0.16 -15.67 -8.95
N GLU A 95 -0.81 -16.51 -8.14
CA GLU A 95 -0.73 -16.47 -6.68
C GLU A 95 0.68 -16.79 -6.12
N ASN A 96 1.55 -17.35 -6.94
CA ASN A 96 2.92 -17.73 -6.60
C ASN A 96 3.96 -16.72 -7.12
N THR A 97 3.53 -15.77 -7.95
CA THR A 97 4.41 -14.75 -8.53
C THR A 97 4.99 -13.88 -7.43
N MET A 98 6.31 -13.83 -7.38
CA MET A 98 7.09 -13.05 -6.44
C MET A 98 7.42 -11.68 -7.01
N PHE A 99 7.23 -10.66 -6.18
CA PHE A 99 7.59 -9.28 -6.49
C PHE A 99 8.70 -8.84 -5.53
N ILE A 100 9.60 -7.98 -5.99
CA ILE A 100 10.55 -7.31 -5.10
C ILE A 100 9.77 -6.35 -4.19
N LEU A 101 9.86 -6.56 -2.88
CA LEU A 101 9.09 -5.83 -1.89
C LEU A 101 9.58 -4.41 -1.69
N SER A 102 10.80 -4.11 -2.11
CA SER A 102 11.46 -2.86 -1.78
C SER A 102 11.36 -2.62 -0.27
N SER A 103 11.06 -1.40 0.15
CA SER A 103 11.17 -1.00 1.56
C SER A 103 10.24 -1.72 2.55
N ILE A 104 9.21 -2.46 2.10
CA ILE A 104 8.46 -3.36 2.98
C ILE A 104 9.39 -4.39 3.65
N SER A 105 10.48 -4.78 2.99
CA SER A 105 11.47 -5.72 3.55
C SER A 105 12.00 -5.31 4.93
N LYS A 106 12.04 -4.01 5.23
CA LYS A 106 12.46 -3.49 6.55
C LYS A 106 11.59 -4.02 7.68
N THR A 107 10.32 -4.32 7.41
CA THR A 107 9.39 -4.90 8.37
C THR A 107 9.80 -6.32 8.79
N ILE A 108 10.35 -7.10 7.87
CA ILE A 108 10.94 -8.43 8.15
C ILE A 108 12.25 -8.25 8.91
N THR A 109 13.09 -7.31 8.47
CA THR A 109 14.38 -7.01 9.09
C THR A 109 14.24 -6.60 10.56
N VAL A 110 13.28 -5.73 10.90
CA VAL A 110 12.98 -5.42 12.32
C VAL A 110 12.39 -6.61 13.05
N THR A 111 11.55 -7.44 12.42
CA THR A 111 10.99 -8.63 13.07
C THR A 111 12.11 -9.57 13.51
N ALA A 112 13.07 -9.85 12.62
CA ALA A 112 14.22 -10.70 12.92
C ALA A 112 15.05 -10.15 14.09
N LEU A 113 15.33 -8.84 14.11
CA LEU A 113 16.03 -8.21 15.23
C LEU A 113 15.20 -8.29 16.52
N MET A 114 13.90 -8.04 16.47
CA MET A 114 13.04 -8.03 17.65
C MET A 114 12.83 -9.44 18.23
N GLN A 115 12.99 -10.52 17.45
CA GLN A 115 13.08 -11.87 18.01
C GLN A 115 14.31 -12.06 18.92
N LEU A 116 15.43 -11.42 18.59
CA LEU A 116 16.63 -11.42 19.43
C LEU A 116 16.46 -10.51 20.66
N TYR A 117 15.68 -9.43 20.54
CA TYR A 117 15.28 -8.59 21.68
C TYR A 117 14.50 -9.41 22.71
N GLU A 118 13.54 -10.23 22.27
CA GLU A 118 12.76 -11.10 23.17
C GLU A 118 13.60 -12.17 23.89
N GLN A 119 14.75 -12.52 23.31
CA GLN A 119 15.74 -13.41 23.91
C GLN A 119 16.66 -12.69 24.91
N ASN A 120 16.44 -11.40 25.18
CA ASN A 120 17.25 -10.53 26.04
C ASN A 120 18.71 -10.42 25.56
N MET A 121 18.94 -10.49 24.25
CA MET A 121 20.29 -10.39 23.67
C MET A 121 20.80 -8.95 23.62
N PHE A 122 19.90 -7.97 23.61
CA PHE A 122 20.18 -6.53 23.66
C PHE A 122 18.97 -5.77 24.19
N GLU A 123 19.18 -4.52 24.61
CA GLU A 123 18.13 -3.56 24.93
C GLU A 123 18.07 -2.44 23.89
N LEU A 124 16.90 -1.82 23.70
CA LEU A 124 16.70 -0.79 22.68
C LEU A 124 17.62 0.45 22.85
N ASP A 125 18.06 0.74 24.07
CA ASP A 125 18.93 1.87 24.39
C ASP A 125 20.42 1.51 24.42
N ASP A 126 20.79 0.26 24.12
CA ASP A 126 22.19 -0.15 24.03
C ASP A 126 22.90 0.48 22.82
N ASP A 127 24.19 0.74 22.99
CA ASP A 127 25.09 1.20 21.92
C ASP A 127 25.36 0.06 20.93
N ILE A 128 25.07 0.29 19.65
CA ILE A 128 25.22 -0.72 18.59
C ILE A 128 26.67 -1.16 18.40
N ASN A 129 27.65 -0.31 18.75
CA ASN A 129 29.07 -0.64 18.60
C ASN A 129 29.51 -1.79 19.55
N ASN A 130 28.72 -2.10 20.58
CA ASN A 130 28.99 -3.27 21.42
C ASN A 130 28.69 -4.61 20.71
N TYR A 131 28.02 -4.57 19.55
CA TYR A 131 27.51 -5.73 18.83
C TYR A 131 28.02 -5.83 17.39
N LEU A 132 28.75 -4.82 16.91
CA LEU A 132 29.28 -4.77 15.55
C LEU A 132 30.77 -5.16 15.51
N PRO A 133 31.25 -5.70 14.38
CA PRO A 133 32.66 -6.00 14.18
C PRO A 133 33.52 -4.75 13.91
N PHE A 134 32.90 -3.58 13.74
CA PHE A 134 33.52 -2.29 13.51
C PHE A 134 32.73 -1.17 14.22
N ASP A 135 33.40 -0.05 14.49
CA ASP A 135 32.77 1.11 15.12
C ASP A 135 32.09 2.03 14.08
N VAL A 136 30.81 2.33 14.31
CA VAL A 136 30.06 3.37 13.62
C VAL A 136 30.10 4.64 14.46
N ILE A 137 30.88 5.63 14.00
CA ILE A 137 31.10 6.89 14.72
C ILE A 137 30.56 8.04 13.88
N HIS A 138 29.58 8.77 14.43
CA HIS A 138 29.07 9.97 13.77
C HIS A 138 30.18 11.04 13.68
N PRO A 139 30.58 11.53 12.49
CA PRO A 139 31.76 12.38 12.31
C PRO A 139 31.68 13.73 13.06
N THR A 140 30.48 14.33 13.10
CA THR A 140 30.23 15.60 13.81
C THR A 140 29.96 15.43 15.31
N TYR A 141 29.50 14.26 15.76
CA TYR A 141 29.08 13.99 17.14
C TYR A 141 29.70 12.67 17.64
N PRO A 142 31.04 12.57 17.70
CA PRO A 142 31.74 11.30 17.96
C PRO A 142 31.52 10.74 19.37
N ASN A 143 30.97 11.53 20.30
CA ASN A 143 30.68 11.11 21.67
C ASN A 143 29.20 10.74 21.88
N THR A 144 28.34 10.88 20.86
CA THR A 144 26.94 10.45 20.94
C THR A 144 26.85 9.03 20.43
N GLN A 145 26.48 8.10 21.31
CA GLN A 145 26.25 6.71 20.96
C GLN A 145 25.02 6.59 20.05
N ILE A 146 25.10 5.71 19.04
CA ILE A 146 23.95 5.35 18.21
C ILE A 146 23.34 4.08 18.82
N THR A 147 22.05 4.12 19.13
CA THR A 147 21.36 2.98 19.77
C THR A 147 20.50 2.20 18.77
N PHE A 148 20.11 0.98 19.15
CA PHE A 148 19.15 0.18 18.38
C PHE A 148 17.85 0.94 18.12
N LYS A 149 17.30 1.61 19.15
CA LYS A 149 16.11 2.46 19.04
C LYS A 149 16.29 3.53 17.98
N MET A 150 17.45 4.20 17.95
CA MET A 150 17.74 5.25 16.96
C MET A 150 17.85 4.70 15.54
N LEU A 151 18.43 3.51 15.33
CA LEU A 151 18.43 2.86 14.02
C LEU A 151 17.00 2.54 13.58
N LEU A 152 16.25 1.85 14.44
CA LEU A 152 14.90 1.38 14.17
C LEU A 152 13.89 2.52 13.91
N SER A 153 14.09 3.69 14.48
CA SER A 153 13.22 4.85 14.26
C SER A 153 13.74 5.84 13.21
N HIS A 154 14.78 5.50 12.44
CA HIS A 154 15.42 6.38 11.46
C HIS A 154 15.92 7.71 12.07
N THR A 155 16.47 7.67 13.28
CA THR A 155 17.02 8.85 13.97
C THR A 155 18.51 8.73 14.32
N SER A 156 19.22 7.76 13.75
CA SER A 156 20.65 7.51 14.02
C SER A 156 21.59 8.60 13.48
N GLY A 157 21.13 9.40 12.52
CA GLY A 157 21.97 10.33 11.79
C GLY A 157 22.78 9.69 10.66
N ILE A 158 22.62 8.38 10.42
CA ILE A 158 23.10 7.71 9.19
C ILE A 158 22.19 8.13 8.03
N LYS A 159 22.78 8.31 6.86
CA LYS A 159 22.10 8.75 5.64
C LYS A 159 22.56 7.94 4.44
N ASP A 160 21.67 7.80 3.46
CA ASP A 160 21.95 7.17 2.18
C ASP A 160 22.71 8.09 1.20
N ASN A 161 23.77 7.52 0.62
CA ASN A 161 24.59 8.11 -0.42
C ASN A 161 24.35 7.34 -1.72
N TRP A 162 23.35 7.80 -2.47
CA TRP A 162 22.94 7.20 -3.75
C TRP A 162 24.04 7.13 -4.82
N ASN A 163 25.18 7.83 -4.65
CA ASN A 163 26.30 7.75 -5.60
C ASN A 163 27.07 6.43 -5.54
N ILE A 164 26.95 5.67 -4.44
CA ILE A 164 27.65 4.39 -4.26
C ILE A 164 26.68 3.21 -4.15
N MET A 165 25.42 3.47 -3.77
CA MET A 165 24.39 2.45 -3.62
C MET A 165 23.98 1.94 -5.01
N THR A 166 24.53 0.79 -5.38
CA THR A 166 24.49 0.27 -6.75
C THR A 166 23.47 -0.85 -6.86
N TYR A 167 22.66 -0.79 -7.92
CA TYR A 167 21.88 -1.93 -8.38
C TYR A 167 22.75 -2.84 -9.24
N TYR A 168 22.73 -4.13 -8.96
CA TYR A 168 23.36 -5.18 -9.74
C TYR A 168 22.26 -5.95 -10.46
N ASN A 169 22.43 -6.28 -11.74
CA ASN A 169 21.49 -7.17 -12.47
C ASN A 169 21.66 -8.66 -12.06
N SER A 170 21.97 -8.87 -10.78
CA SER A 170 22.23 -10.13 -10.11
C SER A 170 22.20 -9.87 -8.60
N ASP A 171 22.47 -10.90 -7.80
CA ASP A 171 22.85 -10.67 -6.41
C ASP A 171 24.11 -9.80 -6.33
N SER A 172 24.19 -8.96 -5.29
CA SER A 172 25.40 -8.17 -5.04
C SER A 172 26.59 -9.09 -4.80
N PRO A 173 27.77 -8.81 -5.38
CA PRO A 173 28.98 -9.56 -5.10
C PRO A 173 29.60 -9.21 -3.74
N LEU A 174 29.12 -8.16 -3.07
CA LEU A 174 29.62 -7.72 -1.77
C LEU A 174 28.83 -8.37 -0.65
N SER A 175 29.52 -8.95 0.34
CA SER A 175 28.87 -9.35 1.59
C SER A 175 28.37 -8.11 2.34
N LEU A 176 27.28 -8.26 3.10
CA LEU A 176 26.68 -7.21 3.91
C LEU A 176 27.68 -6.52 4.86
N ASN A 177 28.42 -7.32 5.63
CA ASN A 177 29.45 -6.83 6.55
C ASN A 177 30.49 -5.97 5.83
N TYR A 178 31.14 -6.51 4.80
CA TYR A 178 32.13 -5.76 4.01
C TYR A 178 31.56 -4.44 3.46
N TYR A 179 30.38 -4.47 2.86
CA TYR A 179 29.76 -3.27 2.31
C TYR A 179 29.55 -2.19 3.38
N LEU A 180 28.97 -2.56 4.53
CA LEU A 180 28.68 -1.63 5.62
C LEU A 180 29.95 -1.12 6.31
N GLU A 181 30.97 -1.96 6.50
CA GLU A 181 32.28 -1.54 7.02
C GLU A 181 32.89 -0.49 6.09
N GLN A 182 32.89 -0.75 4.78
CA GLN A 182 33.41 0.19 3.79
C GLN A 182 32.57 1.49 3.69
N TYR A 183 31.29 1.45 4.07
CA TYR A 183 30.38 2.59 4.02
C TYR A 183 30.42 3.46 5.28
N LEU A 184 30.56 2.86 6.46
CA LEU A 184 30.37 3.52 7.76
C LEU A 184 31.66 3.84 8.51
N THR A 185 32.81 3.29 8.09
CA THR A 185 34.09 3.53 8.75
C THR A 185 34.96 4.55 7.99
N PRO A 186 35.70 5.44 8.68
CA PRO A 186 36.51 6.48 8.02
C PRO A 186 37.49 5.99 6.94
N GLU A 187 37.98 4.75 7.09
CA GLU A 187 38.98 4.17 6.18
C GLU A 187 38.36 3.36 5.04
N GLY A 188 37.04 3.23 5.04
CA GLY A 188 36.28 2.50 4.05
C GLY A 188 36.25 3.18 2.69
N SER A 189 36.28 2.39 1.61
CA SER A 189 36.30 2.92 0.24
C SER A 189 35.01 3.64 -0.17
N PHE A 190 33.91 3.40 0.52
CA PHE A 190 32.60 4.01 0.26
C PHE A 190 32.26 5.12 1.26
N TYR A 191 33.14 5.37 2.22
CA TYR A 191 32.90 6.32 3.29
C TYR A 191 32.99 7.76 2.79
N ASN A 192 31.99 8.55 3.17
CA ASN A 192 32.03 9.99 3.05
C ASN A 192 31.27 10.61 4.22
N SER A 193 31.98 11.33 5.09
CA SER A 193 31.40 11.90 6.30
C SER A 193 30.21 12.85 6.05
N ASN A 194 30.15 13.51 4.90
CA ASN A 194 29.08 14.46 4.57
C ASN A 194 27.91 13.85 3.80
N LEU A 195 28.13 12.70 3.13
CA LEU A 195 27.10 12.04 2.32
C LEU A 195 26.47 10.86 3.07
N ASN A 196 27.23 10.18 3.92
CA ASN A 196 26.81 8.98 4.63
C ASN A 196 26.23 9.30 6.02
N PHE A 197 26.41 10.53 6.51
CA PHE A 197 25.89 11.01 7.79
C PHE A 197 25.22 12.38 7.62
N THR A 198 24.26 12.66 8.49
CA THR A 198 23.61 13.97 8.61
C THR A 198 24.49 14.94 9.41
N ASN A 199 24.08 16.21 9.48
CA ASN A 199 24.70 17.20 10.37
C ASN A 199 23.99 17.31 11.74
N SER A 200 22.99 16.46 11.99
CA SER A 200 22.17 16.47 13.21
C SER A 200 22.73 15.52 14.26
N ASN A 201 22.57 15.85 15.53
CA ASN A 201 22.97 14.95 16.61
C ASN A 201 22.08 13.69 16.57
N PRO A 202 22.63 12.46 16.66
CA PRO A 202 21.82 11.25 16.76
C PRO A 202 20.70 11.37 17.81
N GLY A 203 19.51 10.90 17.45
CA GLY A 203 18.30 10.99 18.26
C GLY A 203 17.57 12.34 18.21
N THR A 204 17.97 13.28 17.35
CA THR A 204 17.34 14.63 17.28
C THR A 204 16.67 14.98 15.95
N ASN A 205 16.85 14.16 14.91
CA ASN A 205 16.24 14.35 13.60
C ASN A 205 15.87 12.99 12.98
N HIS A 206 14.82 12.96 12.15
CA HIS A 206 14.43 11.80 11.37
C HIS A 206 15.04 11.90 9.97
N THR A 207 15.70 10.84 9.54
CA THR A 207 16.21 10.70 8.18
C THR A 207 16.10 9.23 7.80
N TYR A 208 15.15 8.96 6.89
CA TYR A 208 15.00 7.64 6.31
C TYR A 208 16.32 7.15 5.73
N THR A 209 16.68 5.89 6.00
CA THR A 209 17.93 5.31 5.54
C THR A 209 17.79 3.81 5.31
N ASN A 210 18.18 3.40 4.11
CA ASN A 210 18.36 2.01 3.73
C ASN A 210 19.60 1.41 4.39
N ASN A 211 20.71 2.16 4.46
CA ASN A 211 21.94 1.69 5.13
C ASN A 211 21.74 1.47 6.64
N GLY A 212 20.90 2.27 7.30
CA GLY A 212 20.51 2.01 8.69
C GLY A 212 19.71 0.71 8.86
N ALA A 213 18.84 0.38 7.91
CA ALA A 213 18.11 -0.90 7.91
C ALA A 213 19.03 -2.08 7.56
N ALA A 214 19.96 -1.92 6.62
CA ALA A 214 20.97 -2.92 6.32
C ALA A 214 21.88 -3.20 7.52
N LEU A 215 22.22 -2.16 8.30
CA LEU A 215 22.96 -2.32 9.55
C LEU A 215 22.18 -3.11 10.61
N ILE A 216 20.85 -3.00 10.65
CA ILE A 216 20.01 -3.88 11.48
C ILE A 216 20.13 -5.33 11.01
N GLY A 217 20.10 -5.58 9.70
CA GLY A 217 20.36 -6.91 9.15
C GLY A 217 21.71 -7.47 9.59
N LEU A 218 22.77 -6.66 9.55
CA LEU A 218 24.11 -7.08 10.03
C LEU A 218 24.11 -7.35 11.54
N LEU A 219 23.43 -6.54 12.35
CA LEU A 219 23.29 -6.78 13.79
C LEU A 219 22.61 -8.13 14.08
N VAL A 220 21.62 -8.52 13.27
CA VAL A 220 21.04 -9.87 13.36
C VAL A 220 22.11 -10.94 13.08
N GLU A 221 22.96 -10.75 12.06
CA GLU A 221 24.03 -11.71 11.75
C GLU A 221 25.01 -11.90 12.92
N GLU A 222 25.48 -10.78 13.47
CA GLU A 222 26.49 -10.76 14.52
C GLU A 222 25.94 -11.31 15.85
N ILE A 223 24.70 -10.95 16.22
CA ILE A 223 24.09 -11.41 17.47
C ILE A 223 23.69 -12.90 17.40
N SER A 224 23.12 -13.33 16.27
CA SER A 224 22.64 -14.71 16.10
C SER A 224 23.74 -15.70 15.69
N ASN A 225 24.87 -15.22 15.16
CA ASN A 225 25.89 -16.03 14.48
C ASN A 225 25.34 -16.84 13.29
N GLN A 226 24.30 -16.33 12.62
CA GLN A 226 23.75 -16.88 11.37
C GLN A 226 23.79 -15.82 10.27
N SER A 227 23.77 -16.20 9.00
CA SER A 227 23.52 -15.19 7.95
C SER A 227 22.09 -14.66 8.08
N PHE A 228 21.87 -13.40 7.71
CA PHE A 228 20.57 -12.76 7.91
C PHE A 228 19.48 -13.43 7.06
N SER A 229 19.81 -13.89 5.84
CA SER A 229 18.89 -14.67 5.01
C SER A 229 18.46 -15.97 5.71
N ASN A 230 19.42 -16.75 6.22
CA ASN A 230 19.11 -18.01 6.90
C ASN A 230 18.31 -17.79 8.18
N TYR A 231 18.65 -16.76 8.97
CA TYR A 231 17.90 -16.43 10.17
C TYR A 231 16.43 -16.12 9.85
N CYS A 232 16.17 -15.29 8.84
CA CYS A 232 14.80 -14.99 8.39
C CYS A 232 14.07 -16.26 7.91
N ASN A 233 14.75 -17.13 7.16
CA ASN A 233 14.15 -18.36 6.67
C ASN A 233 13.74 -19.28 7.84
N GLU A 234 14.65 -19.58 8.76
CA GLU A 234 14.42 -20.51 9.88
C GLU A 234 13.42 -19.97 10.91
N ASN A 235 13.41 -18.65 11.16
CA ASN A 235 12.69 -18.06 12.29
C ASN A 235 11.43 -17.27 11.90
N ILE A 236 11.22 -16.99 10.60
CA ILE A 236 10.06 -16.23 10.11
C ILE A 236 9.37 -16.97 8.96
N PHE A 237 10.10 -17.27 7.88
CA PHE A 237 9.47 -17.76 6.64
C PHE A 237 9.00 -19.21 6.76
N GLU A 238 9.84 -20.15 7.21
CA GLU A 238 9.44 -21.53 7.44
C GLU A 238 8.31 -21.65 8.48
N PRO A 239 8.38 -21.00 9.66
CA PRO A 239 7.29 -21.03 10.64
C PRO A 239 5.96 -20.52 10.07
N LEU A 240 5.98 -19.48 9.23
CA LEU A 240 4.79 -18.93 8.60
C LEU A 240 4.40 -19.61 7.29
N SER A 241 5.12 -20.66 6.87
CA SER A 241 4.90 -21.33 5.58
C SER A 241 4.94 -20.36 4.39
N MET A 242 5.91 -19.45 4.39
CA MET A 242 6.17 -18.48 3.34
C MET A 242 7.14 -19.06 2.28
N GLU A 243 6.67 -20.06 1.53
CA GLU A 243 7.52 -20.91 0.68
C GLU A 243 8.10 -20.18 -0.55
N ASN A 244 7.44 -19.11 -1.01
CA ASN A 244 7.92 -18.27 -2.11
C ASN A 244 8.42 -16.95 -1.54
N THR A 245 9.45 -17.00 -0.70
CA THR A 245 10.03 -15.83 -0.06
C THR A 245 11.54 -15.96 0.04
N PHE A 246 12.28 -15.11 -0.69
CA PHE A 246 13.73 -15.22 -0.84
C PHE A 246 14.41 -13.85 -0.87
N TRP A 247 15.58 -13.75 -0.24
CA TRP A 247 16.37 -12.52 -0.26
C TRP A 247 17.21 -12.42 -1.54
N TYR A 248 17.75 -13.55 -2.02
CA TYR A 248 18.66 -13.59 -3.15
C TYR A 248 18.03 -14.24 -4.37
N LEU A 249 18.36 -13.73 -5.56
CA LEU A 249 17.96 -14.33 -6.83
C LEU A 249 18.53 -15.74 -6.99
N SER A 250 19.74 -15.98 -6.47
CA SER A 250 20.39 -17.29 -6.47
C SER A 250 19.69 -18.36 -5.61
N GLU A 251 18.78 -17.97 -4.70
CA GLU A 251 17.95 -18.89 -3.92
C GLU A 251 16.71 -19.38 -4.72
N ILE A 252 16.37 -18.71 -5.83
CA ILE A 252 15.16 -18.95 -6.59
C ILE A 252 15.44 -19.93 -7.74
N ASN A 253 14.77 -21.09 -7.70
CA ASN A 253 14.96 -22.15 -8.71
C ASN A 253 14.41 -21.77 -10.09
N ASN A 254 13.33 -20.98 -10.14
CA ASN A 254 12.66 -20.59 -11.38
C ASN A 254 12.39 -19.08 -11.38
N LEU A 255 13.25 -18.32 -12.05
CA LEU A 255 13.11 -16.87 -12.15
C LEU A 255 11.88 -16.42 -12.95
N ASN A 256 11.21 -17.31 -13.69
CA ASN A 256 9.92 -17.00 -14.32
C ASN A 256 8.81 -16.77 -13.29
N GLN A 257 9.01 -17.17 -12.03
CA GLN A 257 8.11 -16.84 -10.92
C GLN A 257 8.41 -15.47 -10.31
N VAL A 258 9.39 -14.72 -10.81
CA VAL A 258 9.72 -13.38 -10.32
C VAL A 258 9.28 -12.35 -11.35
N ALA A 259 8.38 -11.47 -10.98
CA ALA A 259 7.93 -10.40 -11.85
C ALA A 259 9.11 -9.48 -12.25
N LEU A 260 9.26 -9.22 -13.54
CA LEU A 260 10.23 -8.26 -14.05
C LEU A 260 9.75 -6.84 -13.73
N PRO A 261 10.62 -5.95 -13.22
CA PRO A 261 10.26 -4.55 -12.98
C PRO A 261 10.11 -3.76 -14.27
N TYR A 262 9.09 -2.90 -14.34
CA TYR A 262 8.86 -2.01 -15.48
C TYR A 262 8.68 -0.56 -15.04
N GLN A 263 9.27 0.37 -15.78
CA GLN A 263 9.09 1.81 -15.57
C GLN A 263 8.47 2.45 -16.80
N LEU A 264 7.46 3.29 -16.57
CA LEU A 264 6.96 4.17 -17.61
C LEU A 264 8.02 5.22 -17.98
N THR A 265 8.44 5.22 -19.23
CA THR A 265 9.29 6.24 -19.86
C THR A 265 8.41 7.26 -20.59
N GLY A 266 8.41 8.50 -20.10
CA GLY A 266 7.69 9.62 -20.73
C GLY A 266 6.52 10.13 -19.88
N GLY A 267 6.84 10.94 -18.84
CA GLY A 267 5.86 11.69 -18.04
C GLY A 267 5.74 11.23 -16.60
N ASN A 268 6.44 11.90 -15.68
CA ASN A 268 6.28 11.75 -14.22
C ASN A 268 5.19 12.69 -13.65
N GLY A 269 4.33 13.28 -14.49
CA GLY A 269 3.55 14.47 -14.14
C GLY A 269 2.09 14.17 -13.82
N ASP A 270 1.57 14.76 -12.75
CA ASP A 270 0.17 14.73 -12.32
C ASP A 270 -0.87 14.84 -13.45
N SER A 271 -2.11 14.40 -13.20
CA SER A 271 -3.18 14.51 -14.20
C SER A 271 -3.43 15.96 -14.61
N CYS A 272 -3.98 16.18 -15.81
CA CYS A 272 -4.41 17.50 -16.30
C CYS A 272 -5.17 18.32 -15.23
N PHE A 273 -5.89 17.62 -14.36
CA PHE A 273 -6.61 18.16 -13.22
C PHE A 273 -5.77 18.97 -12.23
N ILE A 274 -4.54 18.56 -11.93
CA ILE A 274 -3.67 19.22 -10.94
C ILE A 274 -2.91 20.39 -11.58
N ILE A 275 -2.52 20.26 -12.85
CA ILE A 275 -1.70 21.25 -13.56
C ILE A 275 -2.55 22.45 -14.02
N GLY A 276 -3.85 22.25 -14.19
CA GLY A 276 -4.76 23.23 -14.77
C GLY A 276 -4.63 23.25 -16.29
N CYS A 277 -5.77 23.17 -16.99
CA CYS A 277 -5.77 23.15 -18.46
C CYS A 277 -5.21 24.45 -19.04
N GLY A 278 -4.11 24.33 -19.79
CA GLY A 278 -3.51 25.46 -20.50
C GLY A 278 -2.17 25.13 -21.14
N ILE A 279 -2.20 24.77 -22.43
CA ILE A 279 -1.07 24.58 -23.36
C ILE A 279 -0.15 23.41 -22.99
N TYR A 280 -0.10 22.41 -23.89
CA TYR A 280 0.85 21.30 -23.87
C TYR A 280 2.30 21.76 -23.65
N ASP A 281 2.99 21.16 -22.67
CA ASP A 281 4.42 21.32 -22.40
C ASP A 281 5.12 19.97 -22.66
N GLN A 282 6.00 19.93 -23.66
CA GLN A 282 6.77 18.72 -24.00
C GLN A 282 7.62 18.18 -22.83
N ASN A 283 7.89 19.01 -21.82
CA ASN A 283 8.68 18.62 -20.66
C ASN A 283 7.81 18.04 -19.52
N ASN A 284 6.47 18.16 -19.62
CA ASN A 284 5.48 17.70 -18.64
C ASN A 284 4.20 17.21 -19.34
N PRO A 285 4.21 16.03 -20.00
CA PRO A 285 3.01 15.48 -20.60
C PRO A 285 2.00 15.08 -19.49
N CYS A 286 0.76 15.56 -19.60
CA CYS A 286 -0.30 15.28 -18.64
C CYS A 286 -0.85 13.84 -18.78
N PHE A 287 -1.45 13.27 -17.73
CA PHE A 287 -2.25 12.04 -17.85
C PHE A 287 -3.59 12.29 -18.57
N CYS A 288 -3.93 11.40 -19.50
CA CYS A 288 -5.23 11.33 -20.15
C CYS A 288 -6.15 10.43 -19.30
N ASP A 289 -7.11 11.00 -18.58
CA ASP A 289 -8.15 10.25 -17.87
C ASP A 289 -9.55 10.53 -18.47
N SER A 290 -10.54 9.72 -18.13
CA SER A 290 -11.92 9.86 -18.62
C SER A 290 -12.59 11.17 -18.20
N GLU A 291 -12.07 11.84 -17.17
CA GLU A 291 -12.57 13.12 -16.68
C GLU A 291 -12.07 14.31 -17.51
N CYS A 292 -10.93 14.19 -18.23
CA CYS A 292 -10.43 15.24 -19.14
C CYS A 292 -11.45 15.63 -20.21
N ILE A 293 -12.28 14.69 -20.66
CA ILE A 293 -13.34 14.90 -21.67
C ILE A 293 -14.44 15.84 -21.14
N TYR A 294 -14.66 15.86 -19.82
CA TYR A 294 -15.75 16.64 -19.21
C TYR A 294 -15.44 18.14 -19.05
N TYR A 295 -14.16 18.54 -19.15
CA TYR A 295 -13.73 19.91 -18.87
C TYR A 295 -13.73 20.87 -20.07
N ASP A 296 -14.24 20.45 -21.24
CA ASP A 296 -14.47 21.26 -22.45
C ASP A 296 -13.23 22.01 -23.00
N ASP A 297 -12.03 21.73 -22.47
CA ASP A 297 -10.74 22.36 -22.85
C ASP A 297 -9.52 21.54 -22.38
N CYS A 298 -9.43 20.26 -22.77
CA CYS A 298 -8.12 19.56 -22.79
C CYS A 298 -7.54 19.67 -24.20
N CYS A 299 -6.38 20.34 -24.30
CA CYS A 299 -5.34 20.20 -25.33
C CYS A 299 -5.83 20.02 -26.77
N SER A 300 -5.66 21.02 -27.65
CA SER A 300 -6.06 20.94 -29.07
C SER A 300 -5.48 19.74 -29.84
N ASP A 301 -4.50 19.07 -29.25
CA ASP A 301 -3.76 17.87 -29.65
C ASP A 301 -4.16 16.61 -28.85
N TYR A 302 -5.26 16.60 -28.08
CA TYR A 302 -5.72 15.46 -27.29
C TYR A 302 -5.81 14.17 -28.12
N ASN A 303 -6.40 14.19 -29.31
CA ASN A 303 -6.45 12.98 -30.16
C ASN A 303 -5.08 12.58 -30.73
N GLU A 304 -4.13 13.51 -30.80
CA GLU A 304 -2.75 13.28 -31.27
C GLU A 304 -1.86 12.72 -30.14
N ILE A 305 -2.09 13.14 -28.90
CA ILE A 305 -1.33 12.75 -27.71
C ILE A 305 -1.96 11.55 -27.00
N CYS A 306 -3.28 11.56 -26.84
CA CYS A 306 -4.05 10.60 -26.05
C CYS A 306 -4.63 9.43 -26.86
N GLY A 307 -4.60 9.46 -28.19
CA GLY A 307 -5.25 8.45 -29.04
C GLY A 307 -6.79 8.54 -29.06
N GLU A 308 -7.45 7.76 -29.93
CA GLU A 308 -8.92 7.77 -30.10
C GLU A 308 -9.70 7.29 -28.85
N ASP A 309 -9.03 6.67 -27.89
CA ASP A 309 -9.59 6.06 -26.68
C ASP A 309 -9.10 6.72 -25.37
N GLY A 310 -8.26 7.76 -25.44
CA GLY A 310 -7.75 8.45 -24.25
C GLY A 310 -6.68 7.68 -23.49
N THR A 311 -6.07 6.65 -24.07
CA THR A 311 -5.05 5.82 -23.42
C THR A 311 -3.66 6.45 -23.36
N GLY A 312 -3.39 7.49 -24.17
CA GLY A 312 -2.18 8.32 -24.09
C GLY A 312 -0.86 7.59 -23.98
N SER A 313 -0.80 6.38 -24.53
CA SER A 313 0.38 5.55 -24.44
C SER A 313 0.49 4.60 -25.58
N ASP A 314 1.50 4.84 -26.40
CA ASP A 314 2.10 3.76 -27.16
C ASP A 314 2.67 2.75 -26.13
N PRO A 315 2.35 1.45 -26.20
CA PRO A 315 3.02 0.42 -25.39
C PRO A 315 4.55 0.41 -25.53
N GLU A 316 5.11 1.16 -26.49
CA GLU A 316 6.54 1.49 -26.58
C GLU A 316 7.10 2.35 -25.41
N ASN A 317 6.25 2.81 -24.48
CA ASN A 317 6.67 3.66 -23.33
C ASN A 317 7.02 2.89 -22.04
N LEU A 318 7.12 1.57 -22.03
CA LEU A 318 7.58 0.81 -20.86
C LEU A 318 9.05 0.39 -21.02
N THR A 319 9.90 0.83 -20.08
CA THR A 319 11.27 0.30 -19.93
C THR A 319 11.26 -0.89 -18.99
N GLU A 320 11.61 -2.05 -19.52
CA GLU A 320 11.86 -3.27 -18.75
C GLU A 320 13.23 -3.22 -18.07
N TYR A 321 13.29 -3.71 -16.84
CA TYR A 321 14.53 -3.95 -16.11
C TYR A 321 14.73 -5.44 -15.86
N GLU A 322 15.99 -5.87 -15.91
CA GLU A 322 16.35 -7.17 -15.38
C GLU A 322 16.10 -7.22 -13.86
N ASN A 323 15.86 -8.41 -13.34
CA ASN A 323 15.83 -8.62 -11.89
C ASN A 323 17.18 -8.21 -11.26
N TYR A 324 17.13 -7.39 -10.20
CA TYR A 324 18.32 -6.80 -9.59
C TYR A 324 18.47 -7.05 -8.08
N GLY A 325 19.69 -6.90 -7.57
CA GLY A 325 20.00 -6.88 -6.15
C GLY A 325 20.86 -5.66 -5.76
N TYR A 326 21.09 -5.48 -4.47
CA TYR A 326 21.89 -4.40 -3.90
C TYR A 326 22.66 -4.87 -2.67
N SER A 327 23.74 -4.16 -2.32
CA SER A 327 24.64 -4.55 -1.21
C SER A 327 24.02 -4.34 0.17
N ASP A 328 23.05 -3.43 0.28
CA ASP A 328 22.27 -3.14 1.47
C ASP A 328 20.95 -3.95 1.51
N TYR A 329 20.96 -5.18 0.96
CA TYR A 329 19.77 -6.00 0.69
C TYR A 329 18.71 -6.13 1.80
N PRO A 330 19.02 -6.15 3.13
CA PRO A 330 17.99 -6.19 4.18
C PRO A 330 17.09 -4.95 4.18
N SER A 331 17.49 -3.88 3.50
CA SER A 331 16.71 -2.67 3.34
C SER A 331 15.53 -2.85 2.38
N GLY A 332 15.58 -3.80 1.44
CA GLY A 332 14.51 -3.87 0.45
C GLY A 332 14.44 -5.08 -0.50
N GLN A 333 15.45 -5.93 -0.57
CA GLN A 333 15.61 -6.86 -1.69
C GLN A 333 14.65 -8.06 -1.64
N LEU A 334 13.93 -8.26 -0.52
CA LEU A 334 13.10 -9.43 -0.32
C LEU A 334 12.10 -9.58 -1.46
N ARG A 335 11.98 -10.79 -1.99
CA ARG A 335 10.98 -11.15 -2.98
C ARG A 335 9.98 -12.09 -2.36
N THR A 336 8.69 -11.83 -2.56
CA THR A 336 7.64 -12.74 -2.12
C THR A 336 6.36 -12.54 -2.92
N SER A 337 5.46 -13.52 -2.86
CA SER A 337 4.07 -13.35 -3.30
C SER A 337 3.24 -12.59 -2.25
N SER A 338 2.13 -12.01 -2.71
CA SER A 338 1.17 -11.26 -1.90
C SER A 338 0.60 -12.12 -0.76
N ASN A 339 0.25 -13.37 -1.06
CA ASN A 339 -0.27 -14.31 -0.08
C ASN A 339 0.73 -14.66 1.02
N ASN A 340 2.00 -14.88 0.69
CA ASN A 340 3.01 -15.15 1.73
C ASN A 340 3.23 -13.92 2.61
N LEU A 341 3.28 -12.71 2.03
CA LEU A 341 3.35 -11.48 2.81
C LEU A 341 2.10 -11.25 3.67
N ALA A 342 0.93 -11.66 3.18
CA ALA A 342 -0.34 -11.59 3.91
C ALA A 342 -0.34 -12.52 5.15
N LYS A 343 0.34 -13.67 5.13
CA LYS A 343 0.55 -14.52 6.32
C LYS A 343 1.35 -13.78 7.40
N PHE A 344 2.45 -13.13 7.00
CA PHE A 344 3.25 -12.29 7.89
C PHE A 344 2.44 -11.12 8.47
N MET A 345 1.66 -10.44 7.63
CA MET A 345 0.73 -9.40 8.07
C MET A 345 -0.30 -9.95 9.07
N GLY A 346 -0.91 -11.11 8.78
CA GLY A 346 -1.86 -11.77 9.67
C GLY A 346 -1.27 -12.08 11.04
N ALA A 347 0.03 -12.44 11.12
CA ALA A 347 0.72 -12.57 12.39
C ALA A 347 0.73 -11.24 13.16
N TYR A 348 1.08 -10.13 12.51
CA TYR A 348 1.08 -8.79 13.13
C TYR A 348 -0.31 -8.34 13.59
N MET A 349 -1.35 -8.64 12.80
CA MET A 349 -2.74 -8.33 13.14
C MET A 349 -3.22 -9.13 14.36
N ASN A 350 -2.69 -10.33 14.55
CA ASN A 350 -3.03 -11.23 15.66
C ASN A 350 -1.92 -11.33 16.73
N GLY A 351 -1.32 -10.19 17.07
CA GLY A 351 -0.40 -10.09 18.22
C GLY A 351 0.87 -10.93 18.10
N GLY A 352 1.34 -11.15 16.87
CA GLY A 352 2.54 -11.89 16.50
C GLY A 352 2.33 -13.39 16.26
N THR A 353 1.07 -13.84 16.12
CA THR A 353 0.73 -15.26 15.91
C THR A 353 -0.10 -15.47 14.65
N TYR A 354 0.29 -16.41 13.79
CA TYR A 354 -0.48 -16.82 12.63
C TYR A 354 -0.67 -18.34 12.67
N ASN A 355 -1.91 -18.82 12.56
CA ASN A 355 -2.25 -20.26 12.62
C ASN A 355 -1.61 -21.01 13.82
N GLY A 356 -1.53 -20.35 14.98
CA GLY A 356 -0.94 -20.91 16.20
C GLY A 356 0.59 -20.89 16.25
N VAL A 357 1.26 -20.42 15.18
CA VAL A 357 2.71 -20.20 15.15
C VAL A 357 3.01 -18.77 15.58
N ASN A 358 3.84 -18.63 16.62
CA ASN A 358 4.24 -17.33 17.16
C ASN A 358 5.61 -16.93 16.59
N ILE A 359 5.69 -15.73 16.00
CA ILE A 359 6.96 -15.13 15.54
C ILE A 359 7.43 -13.97 16.41
N LEU A 360 6.52 -13.35 17.18
CA LEU A 360 6.77 -12.30 18.16
C LEU A 360 5.69 -12.35 19.24
N ASN A 361 6.00 -11.91 20.45
CA ASN A 361 4.99 -11.66 21.48
C ASN A 361 4.21 -10.37 21.20
N SER A 362 2.98 -10.31 21.71
CA SER A 362 2.10 -9.15 21.53
C SER A 362 2.67 -7.86 22.13
N GLN A 363 3.43 -7.93 23.23
CA GLN A 363 4.11 -6.77 23.80
C GLN A 363 5.17 -6.19 22.84
N THR A 364 5.84 -7.05 22.08
CA THR A 364 6.85 -6.64 21.10
C THR A 364 6.20 -6.03 19.87
N ILE A 365 5.05 -6.54 19.44
CA ILE A 365 4.23 -5.89 18.40
C ILE A 365 3.83 -4.48 18.83
N GLU A 366 3.37 -4.28 20.07
CA GLU A 366 3.06 -2.95 20.60
C GLU A 366 4.30 -2.04 20.69
N LEU A 367 5.46 -2.60 21.00
CA LEU A 367 6.73 -1.87 21.02
C LEU A 367 7.13 -1.37 19.61
N ILE A 368 6.93 -2.20 18.58
CA ILE A 368 7.15 -1.85 17.17
C ILE A 368 6.19 -0.75 16.71
N LYS A 369 4.92 -0.85 17.12
CA LYS A 369 3.86 0.13 16.83
C LYS A 369 4.04 1.46 17.56
N THR A 370 4.76 1.49 18.67
CA THR A 370 4.92 2.68 19.50
C THR A 370 5.74 3.74 18.77
N ILE A 371 5.29 5.00 18.82
CA ILE A 371 6.04 6.14 18.32
C ILE A 371 7.06 6.58 19.39
N HIS A 372 8.32 6.22 19.20
CA HIS A 372 9.40 6.45 20.19
C HIS A 372 9.90 7.89 20.24
N TYR A 373 9.80 8.62 19.13
CA TYR A 373 10.24 10.01 19.01
C TYR A 373 9.12 10.91 18.45
N PRO A 374 8.00 11.11 19.19
CA PRO A 374 6.80 11.76 18.67
C PRO A 374 7.00 13.25 18.31
N THR A 375 7.99 13.91 18.90
CA THR A 375 8.35 15.30 18.56
C THR A 375 9.21 15.41 17.31
N ILE A 376 9.79 14.30 16.85
CA ILE A 376 10.66 14.25 15.66
C ILE A 376 9.85 13.76 14.46
N ASN A 377 9.14 12.63 14.62
CA ASN A 377 8.20 12.12 13.63
C ASN A 377 7.03 11.46 14.37
N SER A 378 5.84 12.04 14.25
CA SER A 378 4.65 11.59 14.96
C SER A 378 3.96 10.38 14.31
N MET A 379 4.54 9.82 13.25
CA MET A 379 3.98 8.69 12.49
C MET A 379 4.99 7.54 12.35
N GLN A 380 6.18 7.63 12.95
CA GLN A 380 7.23 6.62 12.83
C GLN A 380 7.23 5.67 14.04
N GLY A 381 6.94 4.39 13.79
CA GLY A 381 7.25 3.28 14.70
C GLY A 381 8.66 2.73 14.47
N LEU A 382 8.93 1.49 14.89
CA LEU A 382 10.21 0.82 14.64
C LEU A 382 10.20 0.16 13.25
N MET A 383 10.79 0.80 12.23
CA MET A 383 10.79 0.38 10.81
C MET A 383 9.40 0.19 10.17
N TRP A 384 8.34 0.46 10.92
CA TRP A 384 6.96 0.57 10.46
C TRP A 384 6.50 2.01 10.63
N TYR A 385 5.51 2.44 9.85
CA TYR A 385 4.98 3.80 9.99
C TYR A 385 3.46 3.84 9.82
N TYR A 386 2.87 4.93 10.31
CA TYR A 386 1.47 5.24 10.14
C TYR A 386 1.28 6.18 8.94
N LYS A 387 0.22 5.99 8.17
CA LYS A 387 -0.25 6.96 7.18
C LYS A 387 -1.72 7.30 7.39
N ASN A 388 -2.10 8.49 6.95
CA ASN A 388 -3.50 8.86 6.82
C ASN A 388 -3.91 8.63 5.36
N GLN A 389 -4.88 7.76 5.12
CA GLN A 389 -5.36 7.41 3.78
C GLN A 389 -6.88 7.36 3.79
N ASN A 390 -7.53 8.18 2.94
CA ASN A 390 -8.99 8.26 2.83
C ASN A 390 -9.72 8.32 4.20
N GLY A 391 -9.24 9.19 5.11
CA GLY A 391 -9.79 9.35 6.46
C GLY A 391 -9.43 8.25 7.48
N ARG A 392 -8.66 7.23 7.08
CA ARG A 392 -8.22 6.11 7.92
C ARG A 392 -6.79 6.31 8.38
N ILE A 393 -6.48 5.84 9.59
CA ILE A 393 -5.10 5.70 10.07
C ILE A 393 -4.68 4.27 9.79
N LEU A 394 -3.73 4.10 8.88
CA LEU A 394 -3.18 2.82 8.50
C LEU A 394 -1.80 2.65 9.11
N PHE A 395 -1.44 1.43 9.50
CA PHE A 395 -0.13 1.06 10.03
C PHE A 395 0.50 0.02 9.12
N GLY A 396 1.72 0.26 8.64
CA GLY A 396 2.28 -0.57 7.60
C GLY A 396 3.62 -0.08 7.09
N HIS A 397 3.88 -0.43 5.83
CA HIS A 397 4.99 0.10 5.06
C HIS A 397 4.67 0.03 3.57
N ASN A 398 5.18 0.97 2.78
CA ASN A 398 5.20 0.88 1.33
C ASN A 398 6.63 0.61 0.82
N GLY A 399 6.77 0.15 -0.40
CA GLY A 399 8.08 -0.06 -1.01
C GLY A 399 8.07 0.46 -2.43
N GLY A 400 9.12 1.18 -2.84
CA GLY A 400 9.33 1.53 -4.23
C GLY A 400 10.80 1.40 -4.58
N ASP A 401 11.07 0.82 -5.75
CA ASP A 401 12.40 0.72 -6.37
C ASP A 401 12.26 0.91 -7.90
N LEU A 402 13.34 0.67 -8.64
CA LEU A 402 13.33 0.68 -10.11
C LEU A 402 12.27 -0.27 -10.64
N GLY A 403 11.21 0.27 -11.23
CA GLY A 403 10.11 -0.47 -11.83
C GLY A 403 9.27 -1.34 -10.87
N SER A 404 9.27 -1.04 -9.56
CA SER A 404 8.47 -1.77 -8.58
C SER A 404 7.81 -0.83 -7.59
N LEU A 405 6.59 -1.15 -7.18
CA LEU A 405 5.85 -0.44 -6.15
C LEU A 405 4.94 -1.43 -5.40
N THR A 406 5.01 -1.36 -4.08
CA THR A 406 4.36 -2.32 -3.18
C THR A 406 3.77 -1.61 -1.97
N GLU A 407 2.66 -2.13 -1.46
CA GLU A 407 1.97 -1.62 -0.28
C GLU A 407 1.56 -2.75 0.65
N MET A 408 1.78 -2.56 1.96
CA MET A 408 1.36 -3.47 3.01
C MET A 408 0.87 -2.66 4.19
N PHE A 409 -0.45 -2.53 4.35
CA PHE A 409 -1.05 -1.69 5.38
C PHE A 409 -2.19 -2.39 6.13
N ILE A 410 -2.28 -2.10 7.42
CA ILE A 410 -3.28 -2.60 8.34
C ILE A 410 -4.12 -1.43 8.84
N SER A 411 -5.43 -1.54 8.70
CA SER A 411 -6.42 -0.74 9.39
C SER A 411 -6.85 -1.47 10.66
N PHE A 412 -6.39 -1.02 11.82
CA PHE A 412 -6.76 -1.65 13.10
C PHE A 412 -8.17 -1.30 13.56
N SER A 413 -8.81 -0.27 12.98
CA SER A 413 -10.18 0.12 13.32
C SER A 413 -11.22 -0.87 12.85
N ASP A 414 -10.95 -1.55 11.74
CA ASP A 414 -11.85 -2.50 11.07
C ASP A 414 -11.22 -3.90 10.91
N THR A 415 -10.02 -4.10 11.47
CA THR A 415 -9.27 -5.37 11.43
C THR A 415 -8.99 -5.87 10.01
N ILE A 416 -8.78 -4.94 9.07
CA ILE A 416 -8.45 -5.23 7.68
C ILE A 416 -6.97 -4.97 7.40
N GLY A 417 -6.36 -5.84 6.62
CA GLY A 417 -5.03 -5.70 6.08
C GLY A 417 -5.04 -5.81 4.55
N ILE A 418 -4.23 -5.01 3.86
CA ILE A 418 -4.14 -4.98 2.40
C ILE A 418 -2.68 -5.12 1.99
N VAL A 419 -2.42 -6.11 1.13
CA VAL A 419 -1.16 -6.30 0.41
C VAL A 419 -1.39 -6.04 -1.07
N LEU A 420 -0.62 -5.11 -1.65
CA LEU A 420 -0.59 -4.84 -3.09
C LEU A 420 0.84 -4.92 -3.58
N LEU A 421 1.12 -5.81 -4.53
CA LEU A 421 2.44 -5.96 -5.12
C LEU A 421 2.35 -5.72 -6.63
N SER A 422 3.07 -4.72 -7.12
CA SER A 422 3.09 -4.35 -8.54
C SER A 422 4.52 -4.29 -9.08
N ASN A 423 4.70 -4.70 -10.32
CA ASN A 423 5.94 -4.53 -11.08
C ASN A 423 5.92 -3.26 -11.94
N SER A 424 5.31 -2.20 -11.41
CA SER A 424 5.29 -0.84 -11.95
C SER A 424 5.66 0.15 -10.85
N ASN A 425 6.17 1.33 -11.21
CA ASN A 425 6.42 2.42 -10.27
C ASN A 425 5.27 3.45 -10.20
N ASN A 426 4.09 3.13 -10.72
CA ASN A 426 2.97 4.06 -10.79
C ASN A 426 2.21 4.18 -9.46
N TYR A 427 2.55 5.23 -8.71
CA TYR A 427 2.01 5.50 -7.38
C TYR A 427 0.51 5.84 -7.37
N ASN A 428 0.03 6.55 -8.39
CA ASN A 428 -1.36 6.98 -8.45
C ASN A 428 -2.32 5.80 -8.63
N ALA A 429 -1.95 4.79 -9.41
CA ALA A 429 -2.72 3.57 -9.60
C ALA A 429 -2.84 2.79 -8.30
N MET A 430 -1.72 2.58 -7.60
CA MET A 430 -1.68 1.82 -6.35
C MET A 430 -2.55 2.46 -5.26
N ILE A 431 -2.51 3.80 -5.13
CA ILE A 431 -3.38 4.54 -4.22
C ILE A 431 -4.87 4.38 -4.59
N GLN A 432 -5.21 4.49 -5.87
CA GLN A 432 -6.60 4.35 -6.32
C GLN A 432 -7.15 2.96 -6.02
N ILE A 433 -6.35 1.92 -6.27
CA ILE A 433 -6.69 0.53 -5.97
C ILE A 433 -6.78 0.31 -4.46
N GLU A 434 -5.82 0.78 -3.67
CA GLU A 434 -5.86 0.69 -2.19
C GLU A 434 -7.13 1.32 -1.63
N ASN A 435 -7.48 2.52 -2.09
CA ASN A 435 -8.70 3.21 -1.66
C ASN A 435 -9.97 2.43 -2.05
N ALA A 436 -10.04 1.92 -3.28
CA ALA A 436 -11.19 1.16 -3.74
C ALA A 436 -11.39 -0.14 -2.94
N LEU A 437 -10.28 -0.80 -2.57
CA LEU A 437 -10.30 -1.99 -1.72
C LEU A 437 -10.76 -1.63 -0.29
N LEU A 438 -10.21 -0.58 0.32
CA LEU A 438 -10.62 -0.13 1.65
C LEU A 438 -12.11 0.28 1.69
N GLU A 439 -12.61 0.95 0.66
CA GLU A 439 -14.04 1.28 0.53
C GLU A 439 -14.89 0.02 0.39
N PHE A 440 -14.47 -0.92 -0.46
CA PHE A 440 -15.15 -2.21 -0.63
C PHE A 440 -15.22 -3.00 0.68
N THR A 441 -14.12 -3.02 1.45
CA THR A 441 -14.09 -3.72 2.75
C THR A 441 -15.09 -3.16 3.76
N GLU A 442 -15.24 -1.83 3.78
CA GLU A 442 -16.16 -1.13 4.70
C GLU A 442 -17.62 -1.30 4.28
N GLU A 443 -17.93 -1.16 2.98
CA GLU A 443 -19.30 -1.23 2.46
C GLU A 443 -19.88 -2.64 2.58
N THR A 444 -19.07 -3.65 2.35
CA THR A 444 -19.52 -5.05 2.31
C THR A 444 -19.36 -5.78 3.64
N ASN A 445 -18.60 -5.20 4.60
CA ASN A 445 -18.08 -5.90 5.77
C ASN A 445 -17.35 -7.21 5.42
N PHE A 446 -16.94 -7.36 4.15
CA PHE A 446 -16.41 -8.58 3.57
C PHE A 446 -17.24 -9.82 3.89
N ILE A 447 -18.57 -9.72 3.73
CA ILE A 447 -19.37 -10.93 3.79
C ILE A 447 -19.12 -11.72 2.51
N ILE A 448 -18.41 -12.85 2.65
CA ILE A 448 -18.11 -13.75 1.56
C ILE A 448 -19.42 -14.43 1.14
N ILE A 449 -19.84 -14.27 -0.12
CA ILE A 449 -21.03 -14.95 -0.64
C ILE A 449 -20.75 -16.46 -0.56
N GLY A 450 -21.60 -17.19 0.18
CA GLY A 450 -21.39 -18.61 0.49
C GLY A 450 -20.85 -18.91 1.89
N ASP A 451 -20.32 -17.92 2.62
CA ASP A 451 -20.03 -18.02 4.06
C ASP A 451 -21.32 -17.72 4.84
N ILE A 452 -22.09 -18.78 5.10
CA ILE A 452 -23.45 -18.67 5.66
C ILE A 452 -23.37 -18.46 7.17
N ASN A 453 -22.37 -19.05 7.82
CA ASN A 453 -22.19 -18.93 9.27
C ASN A 453 -21.40 -17.68 9.69
N LEU A 454 -20.88 -16.91 8.73
CA LEU A 454 -20.08 -15.71 8.94
C LEU A 454 -18.78 -15.99 9.72
N ASP A 455 -18.23 -17.19 9.57
CA ASP A 455 -16.95 -17.59 10.17
C ASP A 455 -15.74 -17.26 9.27
N SER A 456 -15.99 -16.64 8.13
CA SER A 456 -15.02 -16.26 7.09
C SER A 456 -14.36 -17.45 6.39
N ILE A 457 -14.93 -18.65 6.47
CA ILE A 457 -14.42 -19.87 5.84
C ILE A 457 -15.56 -20.59 5.10
N ILE A 458 -15.58 -20.53 3.77
CA ILE A 458 -16.51 -21.37 2.99
C ILE A 458 -16.13 -22.85 3.13
N ASN A 459 -16.98 -23.63 3.78
CA ASN A 459 -16.74 -25.05 3.98
C ASN A 459 -18.04 -25.86 4.04
N ILE A 460 -17.92 -27.16 4.36
CA ILE A 460 -19.06 -28.07 4.41
C ILE A 460 -20.15 -27.64 5.42
N LEU A 461 -19.79 -26.87 6.45
CA LEU A 461 -20.73 -26.33 7.43
C LEU A 461 -21.69 -25.32 6.78
N ASP A 462 -21.24 -24.54 5.81
CA ASP A 462 -22.08 -23.60 5.06
C ASP A 462 -23.07 -24.33 4.15
N VAL A 463 -22.63 -25.42 3.53
CA VAL A 463 -23.51 -26.30 2.74
C VAL A 463 -24.62 -26.87 3.62
N ILE A 464 -24.28 -27.32 4.84
CA ILE A 464 -25.26 -27.81 5.81
C ILE A 464 -26.25 -26.69 6.18
N LEU A 465 -25.79 -25.45 6.31
CA LEU A 465 -26.65 -24.33 6.64
C LEU A 465 -27.61 -23.95 5.51
N ILE A 466 -27.17 -23.90 4.24
CA ILE A 466 -28.07 -23.71 3.10
C ILE A 466 -29.12 -24.83 3.05
N ILE A 467 -28.72 -26.09 3.23
CA ILE A 467 -29.65 -27.22 3.26
C ILE A 467 -30.70 -27.03 4.36
N ASN A 468 -30.30 -26.61 5.55
CA ASN A 468 -31.22 -26.33 6.65
C ASN A 468 -32.15 -25.16 6.33
N ILE A 469 -31.66 -24.08 5.70
CA ILE A 469 -32.50 -22.95 5.28
C ILE A 469 -33.59 -23.42 4.30
N ILE A 470 -33.23 -24.26 3.33
CA ILE A 470 -34.16 -24.83 2.33
C ILE A 470 -35.20 -25.76 2.98
N ILE A 471 -34.75 -26.65 3.87
CA ILE A 471 -35.63 -27.65 4.51
C ILE A 471 -36.57 -27.01 5.52
N ASP A 472 -36.05 -26.14 6.38
CA ASP A 472 -36.80 -25.57 7.49
C ASP A 472 -37.53 -24.27 7.12
N ASN A 473 -37.36 -23.78 5.88
CA ASN A 473 -37.99 -22.57 5.36
C ASN A 473 -37.70 -21.35 6.25
N GLN A 474 -36.46 -21.27 6.75
CA GLN A 474 -36.02 -20.21 7.66
C GLN A 474 -35.87 -18.87 6.92
N SER A 475 -35.69 -17.80 7.69
CA SER A 475 -35.54 -16.44 7.16
C SER A 475 -34.38 -16.36 6.18
N PHE A 476 -34.71 -15.86 4.99
CA PHE A 476 -33.80 -15.56 3.89
C PHE A 476 -32.60 -14.72 4.35
N THR A 477 -31.39 -15.17 3.99
CA THR A 477 -30.16 -14.39 4.07
C THR A 477 -29.59 -14.26 2.66
N ASN A 478 -29.25 -13.05 2.22
CA ASN A 478 -28.68 -12.82 0.87
C ASN A 478 -27.41 -13.64 0.58
N LEU A 479 -26.77 -14.17 1.63
CA LEU A 479 -25.54 -14.99 1.56
C LEU A 479 -25.78 -16.42 1.08
N ALA A 480 -27.03 -16.88 1.19
CA ALA A 480 -27.48 -18.20 0.81
C ALA A 480 -28.07 -18.24 -0.61
N ASP A 481 -28.29 -17.08 -1.23
CA ASP A 481 -28.77 -16.90 -2.60
C ASP A 481 -27.58 -16.56 -3.50
N LEU A 482 -26.80 -17.59 -3.84
CA LEU A 482 -25.52 -17.45 -4.54
C LEU A 482 -25.71 -17.03 -6.00
N ASN A 483 -26.84 -17.39 -6.62
CA ASN A 483 -27.13 -17.03 -8.01
C ASN A 483 -27.93 -15.71 -8.14
N GLN A 484 -28.30 -15.09 -7.01
CA GLN A 484 -29.03 -13.82 -6.91
C GLN A 484 -30.39 -13.83 -7.64
N ASP A 485 -31.03 -15.00 -7.75
CA ASP A 485 -32.34 -15.13 -8.40
C ASP A 485 -33.52 -14.85 -7.45
N GLY A 486 -33.21 -14.59 -6.17
CA GLY A 486 -34.18 -14.34 -5.10
C GLY A 486 -34.73 -15.62 -4.46
N LEU A 487 -34.20 -16.80 -4.80
CA LEU A 487 -34.63 -18.10 -4.30
C LEU A 487 -33.46 -18.95 -3.82
N ILE A 488 -33.39 -19.20 -2.50
CA ILE A 488 -32.45 -20.17 -1.95
C ILE A 488 -32.92 -21.58 -2.29
N ASN A 489 -32.19 -22.29 -3.15
CA ASN A 489 -32.56 -23.58 -3.69
C ASN A 489 -31.34 -24.49 -3.98
N ILE A 490 -31.58 -25.60 -4.68
CA ILE A 490 -30.52 -26.59 -4.93
C ILE A 490 -29.41 -26.08 -5.86
N ILE A 491 -29.66 -25.03 -6.64
CA ILE A 491 -28.67 -24.38 -7.50
C ILE A 491 -27.62 -23.68 -6.63
N ASP A 492 -28.03 -23.03 -5.54
CA ASP A 492 -27.12 -22.37 -4.59
C ASP A 492 -26.22 -23.38 -3.87
N ILE A 493 -26.76 -24.55 -3.51
CA ILE A 493 -25.97 -25.67 -2.98
C ILE A 493 -24.88 -26.09 -3.97
N LEU A 494 -25.22 -26.22 -5.25
CA LEU A 494 -24.27 -26.66 -6.28
C LEU A 494 -23.17 -25.63 -6.49
N GLN A 495 -23.51 -24.34 -6.49
CA GLN A 495 -22.52 -23.25 -6.57
C GLN A 495 -21.61 -23.26 -5.35
N LEU A 496 -22.17 -23.43 -4.16
CA LEU A 496 -21.39 -23.48 -2.93
C LEU A 496 -20.46 -24.69 -2.87
N ILE A 497 -20.90 -25.86 -3.37
CA ILE A 497 -20.04 -27.04 -3.48
C ILE A 497 -18.91 -26.80 -4.48
N ASN A 498 -19.16 -26.14 -5.61
CA ASN A 498 -18.10 -25.81 -6.55
C ASN A 498 -17.06 -24.88 -5.91
N LEU A 499 -17.51 -23.88 -5.14
CA LEU A 499 -16.63 -22.97 -4.39
C LEU A 499 -15.76 -23.69 -3.34
N ILE A 500 -16.16 -24.87 -2.85
CA ILE A 500 -15.39 -25.69 -1.88
C ILE A 500 -14.41 -26.64 -2.60
N LEU A 501 -14.68 -26.98 -3.86
CA LEU A 501 -13.94 -27.98 -4.62
C LEU A 501 -12.90 -27.39 -5.58
N ASP A 502 -13.08 -26.14 -5.99
CA ASP A 502 -12.08 -25.32 -6.67
C ASP A 502 -11.06 -24.79 -5.65
#